data_AF-A0A954J9W0-F1
#
_entry.id   AF-A0A954J9W0-F1
#
_cell.length_a   1.000
_cell.length_b   1.000
_cell.length_c   1.000
_cell.angle_alpha   90.00
_cell.angle_beta   90.00
_cell.angle_gamma   90.00
#
_symmetry.space_group_name_H-M   'P 1'
#
loop_
_entity.id
_entity.type
_entity.pdbx_description
1 polymer ?
#
loop_
_entity_poly.entity_id
_entity_poly.type
_entity_poly.pdbx_seq_one_letter_code
_entity_poly.pdbx_strand_id
1 'polypeptide(L)'
;MNHRFSPQADVTRRGALLPAIAFALLVVGAASALVMNKLWIDAARLELQNAAEATALAAAGAYLDDQLLIPNVDQQKLLLQAKRKAYTVAATNLVGGRPVDLQIDGDDP
;
A
#
# COMPACT_ATOMS: atom_id res chain seq x y z
N MET A 1 -43.44 13.32 66.86
CA MET A 1 -43.71 13.60 65.43
C MET A 1 -42.48 13.09 64.69
N ASN A 2 -42.49 11.83 64.25
CA ASN A 2 -41.28 11.13 63.83
C ASN A 2 -41.18 11.14 62.31
N HIS A 3 -40.25 11.92 61.77
CA HIS A 3 -39.92 11.91 60.35
C HIS A 3 -39.21 10.61 60.00
N ARG A 4 -39.91 9.71 59.32
CA ARG A 4 -39.32 8.52 58.70
C ARG A 4 -38.52 8.98 57.48
N PHE A 5 -37.20 8.81 57.53
CA PHE A 5 -36.35 8.84 56.35
C PHE A 5 -36.68 7.61 55.50
N SER A 6 -37.37 7.82 54.40
CA SER A 6 -37.48 6.81 53.34
C SER A 6 -36.10 6.69 52.68
N PRO A 7 -35.48 5.51 52.63
CA PRO A 7 -34.29 5.32 51.83
C PRO A 7 -34.70 5.46 50.37
N GLN A 8 -34.27 6.54 49.73
CA GLN A 8 -34.45 6.75 48.31
C GLN A 8 -33.55 5.73 47.62
N ALA A 9 -34.14 4.62 47.16
CA ALA A 9 -33.41 3.62 46.40
C ALA A 9 -32.93 4.28 45.11
N ASP A 10 -31.62 4.53 45.03
CA ASP A 10 -30.96 4.95 43.81
C ASP A 10 -31.11 3.82 42.78
N VAL A 11 -32.15 3.91 41.96
CA VAL A 11 -32.38 2.99 40.85
C VAL A 11 -31.22 3.19 39.89
N THR A 12 -30.26 2.27 40.02
CA THR A 12 -29.00 2.26 39.30
C THR A 12 -29.28 2.14 37.79
N ARG A 13 -29.38 3.28 37.10
CA ARG A 13 -29.48 3.43 35.62
C ARG A 13 -28.17 3.06 34.90
N ARG A 14 -27.45 2.03 35.35
CA ARG A 14 -26.21 1.54 34.71
C ARG A 14 -26.45 0.43 33.68
N GLY A 15 -27.65 -0.14 33.61
CA GLY A 15 -27.97 -1.28 32.74
C GLY A 15 -27.80 -1.00 31.24
N ALA A 16 -28.06 0.23 30.78
CA ALA A 16 -27.98 0.59 29.36
C ALA A 16 -26.67 1.31 28.95
N LEU A 17 -25.96 1.92 29.90
CA LEU A 17 -24.73 2.67 29.59
C LEU A 17 -23.54 1.76 29.27
N LEU A 18 -23.39 0.67 30.02
CA LEU A 18 -22.33 -0.32 29.78
C LEU A 18 -22.38 -0.93 28.38
N PRO A 19 -23.53 -1.45 27.88
CA PRO A 19 -23.60 -1.95 26.52
C PRO A 19 -23.39 -0.84 25.49
N ALA A 20 -23.90 0.38 25.70
CA ALA A 20 -23.67 1.49 24.79
C ALA A 20 -22.18 1.85 24.66
N ILE A 21 -21.45 1.90 25.78
CA ILE A 21 -20.00 2.14 25.79
C ILE A 21 -19.26 0.99 25.11
N ALA A 22 -19.62 -0.27 25.40
CA ALA A 22 -19.01 -1.42 24.74
C ALA A 22 -19.19 -1.39 23.22
N PHE A 23 -20.39 -1.03 22.74
CA PHE A 23 -20.64 -0.84 21.31
C PHE A 23 -19.84 0.32 20.73
N ALA A 24 -19.76 1.45 21.42
CA ALA A 24 -18.96 2.59 20.96
C ALA A 24 -17.48 2.22 20.81
N LEU A 25 -16.92 1.50 21.79
CA LEU A 25 -15.54 1.01 21.73
C LEU A 25 -15.35 0.01 20.59
N LEU A 26 -16.31 -0.89 20.36
CA LEU A 26 -16.29 -1.83 19.25
C LEU A 26 -16.27 -1.11 17.90
N VAL A 27 -17.13 -0.09 17.73
CA VAL A 27 -17.19 0.72 16.51
C VAL A 27 -15.88 1.46 16.28
N VAL A 28 -15.31 2.08 17.33
CA VAL A 28 -14.02 2.77 17.23
C VAL A 28 -12.89 1.80 16.88
N GLY A 29 -12.88 0.61 17.49
CA GLY A 29 -11.91 -0.45 17.17
C GLY A 29 -12.02 -0.89 15.71
N ALA A 30 -13.25 -1.14 15.23
CA ALA A 30 -13.51 -1.52 13.84
C ALA A 30 -13.09 -0.41 12.85
N ALA A 31 -13.43 0.84 13.13
CA ALA A 31 -13.04 1.98 12.31
C ALA A 31 -11.50 2.12 12.25
N SER A 32 -10.82 1.97 13.38
CA SER A 32 -9.36 2.02 13.45
C SER A 32 -8.70 0.91 12.64
N ALA A 33 -9.25 -0.31 12.71
CA ALA A 33 -8.76 -1.44 11.92
C ALA A 33 -8.92 -1.21 10.42
N LEU A 34 -10.05 -0.66 9.98
CA LEU A 34 -10.28 -0.30 8.57
C LEU A 34 -9.31 0.77 8.08
N VAL A 35 -9.08 1.81 8.90
CA VAL A 35 -8.11 2.86 8.57
C VAL A 35 -6.71 2.28 8.44
N MET A 36 -6.27 1.44 9.39
CA MET A 36 -4.95 0.80 9.32
C MET A 36 -4.80 -0.06 8.06
N ASN A 37 -5.81 -0.86 7.74
CA ASN A 37 -5.82 -1.68 6.53
C ASN A 37 -5.70 -0.81 5.26
N LYS A 38 -6.42 0.31 5.21
CA LYS A 38 -6.37 1.25 4.09
C LYS A 38 -4.99 1.91 3.96
N LEU A 39 -4.39 2.33 5.08
CA LEU A 39 -3.05 2.92 5.08
C LEU A 39 -1.98 1.93 4.58
N TRP A 40 -2.10 0.65 4.93
CA TRP A 40 -1.22 -0.41 4.43
C TRP A 40 -1.32 -0.57 2.91
N ILE A 41 -2.55 -0.60 2.38
CA ILE A 41 -2.77 -0.69 0.93
C ILE A 41 -2.26 0.56 0.21
N ASP A 42 -2.48 1.74 0.77
CA ASP A 42 -2.00 3.00 0.20
C ASP A 42 -0.47 3.05 0.15
N ALA A 43 0.20 2.60 1.22
CA ALA A 43 1.66 2.51 1.26
C ALA A 43 2.20 1.56 0.18
N ALA A 44 1.62 0.36 0.08
CA ALA A 44 2.01 -0.61 -0.96
C ALA A 44 1.78 -0.06 -2.38
N ARG A 45 0.70 0.69 -2.60
CA ARG A 45 0.43 1.36 -3.88
C ARG A 45 1.49 2.41 -4.21
N LEU A 46 1.89 3.22 -3.24
CA LEU A 46 2.92 4.24 -3.44
C LEU A 46 4.29 3.59 -3.73
N GLU A 47 4.64 2.53 -3.00
CA GLU A 47 5.87 1.76 -3.25
C GLU A 47 5.88 1.14 -4.65
N LEU A 48 4.75 0.54 -5.09
CA LEU A 48 4.61 0.00 -6.45
C LEU A 48 4.79 1.07 -7.51
N GLN A 49 4.18 2.24 -7.32
CA GLN A 49 4.29 3.34 -8.25
C GLN A 49 5.76 3.81 -8.37
N ASN A 50 6.43 4.01 -7.24
CA ASN A 50 7.84 4.41 -7.25
C ASN A 50 8.73 3.37 -7.93
N ALA A 51 8.50 2.07 -7.67
CA ALA A 51 9.22 0.99 -8.31
C ALA A 51 9.00 0.97 -9.84
N ALA A 52 7.76 1.18 -10.28
CA ALA A 52 7.40 1.25 -11.69
C ALA A 52 8.05 2.46 -12.39
N GLU A 53 8.00 3.64 -11.77
CA GLU A 53 8.63 4.86 -12.29
C GLU A 53 10.15 4.71 -12.39
N ALA A 54 10.80 4.18 -11.34
CA ALA A 54 12.24 3.93 -11.35
C ALA A 54 12.64 2.92 -12.45
N THR A 55 11.86 1.86 -12.61
CA THR A 55 12.06 0.83 -13.63
C THR A 55 11.89 1.40 -15.03
N ALA A 56 10.82 2.16 -15.27
CA ALA A 56 10.53 2.80 -16.54
C ALA A 56 11.62 3.82 -16.91
N LEU A 57 12.07 4.63 -15.95
CA LEU A 57 13.14 5.60 -16.17
C LEU A 57 14.47 4.90 -16.50
N ALA A 58 14.79 3.82 -15.81
CA ALA A 58 16.00 3.05 -16.09
C ALA A 58 15.97 2.38 -17.47
N ALA A 59 14.81 1.87 -17.88
CA ALA A 59 14.60 1.32 -19.22
C ALA A 59 14.74 2.41 -20.29
N ALA A 60 14.06 3.54 -20.11
CA ALA A 60 14.10 4.67 -21.03
C ALA A 60 15.53 5.22 -21.20
N GLY A 61 16.26 5.38 -20.09
CA GLY A 61 17.66 5.83 -20.14
C GLY A 61 18.60 4.84 -20.82
N ALA A 62 18.36 3.52 -20.67
CA ALA A 62 19.12 2.50 -21.38
C ALA A 62 18.74 2.37 -22.86
N TYR A 63 17.51 2.71 -23.23
CA TYR A 63 17.05 2.69 -24.62
C TYR A 63 17.51 3.93 -25.39
N LEU A 64 17.43 5.12 -24.76
CA LEU A 64 17.82 6.42 -25.32
C LEU A 64 19.32 6.70 -25.14
N ASP A 65 20.15 5.71 -25.42
CA ASP A 65 21.61 5.80 -25.33
C ASP A 65 22.22 6.39 -26.61
N ASP A 66 23.45 6.90 -26.52
CA ASP A 66 24.21 7.51 -27.63
C ASP A 66 24.41 6.56 -28.82
N GLN A 67 24.22 5.25 -28.60
CA GLN A 67 24.20 4.23 -29.65
C GLN A 67 23.15 4.50 -30.74
N LEU A 68 22.07 5.22 -30.42
CA LEU A 68 21.06 5.66 -31.41
C LEU A 68 21.62 6.63 -32.45
N LEU A 69 22.75 7.29 -32.19
CA LEU A 69 23.42 8.19 -33.12
C LEU A 69 24.25 7.44 -34.17
N ILE A 70 24.46 6.14 -33.98
CA ILE A 70 25.25 5.30 -34.90
C ILE A 70 24.34 4.83 -36.04
N PRO A 71 24.71 5.07 -37.32
CA PRO A 71 23.94 4.56 -38.45
C PRO A 71 23.90 3.02 -38.44
N ASN A 72 22.73 2.44 -38.75
CA ASN A 72 22.45 1.00 -38.73
C ASN A 72 22.55 0.32 -37.36
N VAL A 73 22.28 1.04 -36.26
CA VAL A 73 22.21 0.43 -34.94
C VAL A 73 21.14 -0.66 -34.85
N ASP A 74 21.48 -1.75 -34.17
CA ASP A 74 20.60 -2.88 -33.93
C ASP A 74 19.55 -2.53 -32.85
N GLN A 75 18.36 -2.14 -33.29
CA GLN A 75 17.24 -1.75 -32.43
C GLN A 75 16.80 -2.87 -31.47
N GLN A 76 16.91 -4.14 -31.88
CA GLN A 76 16.53 -5.26 -31.02
C GLN A 76 17.48 -5.40 -29.84
N LYS A 77 18.79 -5.18 -30.06
CA LYS A 77 19.78 -5.18 -28.97
C LYS A 77 19.54 -4.06 -27.97
N LEU A 78 19.22 -2.85 -28.43
CA LEU A 78 18.89 -1.71 -27.56
C LEU A 78 17.64 -1.98 -26.72
N LEU A 79 16.60 -2.54 -27.34
CA LEU A 79 15.38 -2.95 -26.64
C LEU A 79 15.69 -4.01 -25.57
N LEU A 80 16.46 -5.03 -25.90
CA LEU A 80 16.83 -6.09 -24.96
C LEU A 80 17.67 -5.55 -23.80
N GLN A 81 18.57 -4.61 -24.06
CA GLN A 81 19.36 -3.93 -23.04
C GLN A 81 18.47 -3.10 -22.10
N ALA A 82 17.52 -2.35 -22.65
CA ALA A 82 16.53 -1.60 -21.89
C ALA A 82 15.67 -2.50 -20.99
N LYS A 83 15.18 -3.62 -21.54
CA LYS A 83 14.44 -4.65 -20.77
C LYS A 83 15.27 -5.18 -19.61
N ARG A 84 16.52 -5.60 -19.84
CA ARG A 84 17.42 -6.10 -18.77
C ARG A 84 17.66 -5.05 -17.69
N LYS A 85 17.83 -3.78 -18.08
CA LYS A 85 18.01 -2.69 -17.12
C LYS A 85 16.76 -2.49 -16.27
N ALA A 86 15.58 -2.55 -16.89
CA ALA A 86 14.30 -2.52 -16.20
C ALA A 86 14.21 -3.65 -15.15
N TYR A 87 14.45 -4.90 -15.55
CA TYR A 87 14.43 -6.06 -14.65
C TYR A 87 15.38 -5.91 -13.46
N THR A 88 16.59 -5.39 -13.69
CA THR A 88 17.58 -5.22 -12.63
C THR A 88 17.10 -4.21 -11.59
N VAL A 89 16.50 -3.10 -12.04
CA VAL A 89 15.96 -2.08 -11.12
C VAL A 89 14.72 -2.59 -10.40
N ALA A 90 13.81 -3.26 -11.11
CA ALA A 90 12.63 -3.89 -10.52
C ALA A 90 12.98 -4.83 -9.37
N ALA A 91 13.96 -5.73 -9.59
CA ALA A 91 14.41 -6.71 -8.60
C ALA A 91 15.04 -6.09 -7.33
N THR A 92 15.49 -4.84 -7.40
CA THR A 92 16.02 -4.11 -6.23
C THR A 92 14.95 -3.34 -5.45
N ASN A 93 13.74 -3.23 -5.98
CA ASN A 93 12.63 -2.56 -5.31
C ASN A 93 11.76 -3.56 -4.53
N LEU A 94 11.25 -3.11 -3.38
CA LEU A 94 10.37 -3.87 -2.51
C LEU A 94 9.02 -3.17 -2.38
N VAL A 95 7.95 -3.97 -2.26
CA VAL A 95 6.58 -3.52 -1.99
C VAL A 95 6.01 -4.38 -0.88
N GLY A 96 5.64 -3.76 0.24
CA GLY A 96 5.15 -4.49 1.42
C GLY A 96 6.16 -5.56 1.89
N GLY A 97 7.46 -5.30 1.70
CA GLY A 97 8.56 -6.21 2.04
C GLY A 97 8.80 -7.37 1.05
N ARG A 98 8.14 -7.38 -0.11
CA ARG A 98 8.35 -8.39 -1.16
C ARG A 98 9.00 -7.78 -2.40
N PRO A 99 9.92 -8.49 -3.07
CA PRO A 99 10.51 -8.01 -4.31
C PRO A 99 9.46 -7.87 -5.40
N VAL A 100 9.59 -6.82 -6.21
CA VAL A 100 8.74 -6.58 -7.37
C VAL A 100 9.19 -7.49 -8.51
N ASP A 101 8.27 -8.32 -9.00
CA ASP A 101 8.45 -9.07 -10.23
C ASP A 101 7.89 -8.24 -11.40
N LEU A 102 8.62 -8.22 -12.51
CA LEU A 102 8.23 -7.47 -13.69
C LEU A 102 7.87 -8.45 -14.80
N GLN A 103 6.63 -8.45 -15.27
CA GLN A 103 6.27 -9.16 -16.49
C GLN A 103 6.27 -8.15 -17.64
N ILE A 104 7.13 -8.36 -18.62
CA ILE A 104 7.18 -7.54 -19.83
C ILE A 104 6.43 -8.30 -20.92
N ASP A 105 5.14 -8.00 -21.08
CA ASP A 105 4.33 -8.56 -22.16
C ASP A 105 4.89 -8.13 -23.51
N GLY A 106 5.23 -9.10 -24.36
CA GLY A 106 5.79 -8.89 -25.70
C GLY A 106 7.08 -9.65 -26.01
N ASP A 107 7.66 -10.38 -25.04
CA ASP A 107 8.59 -11.50 -25.28
C ASP A 107 8.00 -12.76 -24.61
N ASP A 108 7.09 -13.45 -25.28
CA ASP A 108 7.22 -14.91 -25.28
C ASP A 108 8.52 -15.23 -26.06
N PRO A 109 9.24 -16.31 -25.74
CA PRO A 109 10.44 -16.71 -26.51
C PRO A 109 10.19 -16.80 -28.02
#